data_AF-A0A8R1XWK1-F1
#
_entry.id   AF-A0A8R1XWK1-F1
#
_cell.length_a   1.000
_cell.length_b   1.000
_cell.length_c   1.000
_cell.angle_alpha   90.00
_cell.angle_beta   90.00
_cell.angle_gamma   90.00
#
_symmetry.space_group_name_H-M   'P 1'
#
loop_
_entity.id
_entity.type
_entity.pdbx_description
1 polymer ?
#
loop_
_entity_poly.entity_id
_entity_poly.type
_entity_poly.pdbx_seq_one_letter_code
_entity_poly.pdbx_strand_id
1 'polypeptide(L)'
;MNVSNPVDLWKHSLLNSKEPITVSDISTTPIFFTSPVISSFAGDAKYLRKVFKAWPIKMERKAVFWPAHATFMACGITGIVIGIRVNSHTFLGNASYSYAESLRKCPKLTWMIALYSSALSYFGVNENIVSRYLYSHGDLCNTCLILSSITTALLGGICLPMISTPYLTAAAAILQGDHDAIPKLRKTKNWLSYLFRWKVGVNACRGILLPMALGLSAVSGASMYIRLWGRQRIMDTLSVEPGFVAEVDEH
;
A
#
# COMPACT_ATOMS: atom_id res chain seq x y z
N MET A 1 36.74 19.37 9.62
CA MET A 1 35.55 18.65 9.16
C MET A 1 34.47 18.83 10.20
N ASN A 2 33.36 19.49 9.86
CA ASN A 2 32.31 19.78 10.83
C ASN A 2 31.38 18.56 10.89
N VAL A 3 31.53 17.72 11.92
CA VAL A 3 30.72 16.50 12.15
C VAL A 3 29.22 16.81 12.34
N SER A 4 28.85 18.09 12.30
CA SER A 4 27.49 18.59 12.41
C SER A 4 26.72 18.67 11.09
N ASN A 5 27.37 18.66 9.92
CA ASN A 5 26.65 18.71 8.64
C ASN A 5 26.29 17.29 8.18
N PRO A 6 24.98 16.92 8.10
CA PRO A 6 24.59 15.63 7.56
C PRO A 6 25.06 15.41 6.12
N VAL A 7 25.17 16.46 5.30
CA VAL A 7 25.65 16.33 3.92
C VAL A 7 27.09 15.80 3.88
N ASP A 8 27.97 16.28 4.76
CA ASP A 8 29.37 15.79 4.84
C ASP A 8 29.43 14.30 5.23
N LEU A 9 28.57 13.87 6.15
CA LEU A 9 28.46 12.46 6.54
C LEU A 9 27.95 11.58 5.39
N TRP A 10 27.06 12.11 4.56
CA TRP A 10 26.57 11.42 3.36
C TRP A 10 27.65 11.21 2.32
N LYS A 11 28.41 12.26 1.99
CA LYS A 11 29.51 12.21 1.03
C LYS A 11 30.52 11.12 1.43
N HIS A 12 30.87 11.06 2.71
CA HIS A 12 31.76 10.03 3.25
C HIS A 12 31.15 8.62 3.19
N SER A 13 29.84 8.48 3.40
CA SER A 13 29.11 7.19 3.27
C SER A 13 29.13 6.66 1.84
N LEU A 14 28.91 7.51 0.84
CA LEU A 14 28.89 7.12 -0.58
C LEU A 14 30.26 6.73 -1.10
N LEU A 15 31.29 7.49 -0.72
CA LEU A 15 32.67 7.17 -1.07
C LEU A 15 33.09 5.80 -0.56
N ASN A 16 32.57 5.39 0.61
CA ASN A 16 32.86 4.08 1.21
C ASN A 16 32.01 2.93 0.62
N SER A 17 30.94 3.20 -0.13
CA SER A 17 30.05 2.16 -0.66
C SER A 17 30.32 1.79 -2.13
N LYS A 18 31.50 2.12 -2.67
CA LYS A 18 31.90 1.76 -4.05
C LYS A 18 32.04 0.23 -4.21
N GLU A 19 30.95 -0.44 -4.58
CA GLU A 19 30.99 -1.64 -5.41
C GLU A 19 30.62 -1.28 -6.86
N PRO A 20 31.29 -1.86 -7.87
CA PRO A 20 31.26 -1.35 -9.23
C PRO A 20 29.98 -1.79 -9.96
N ILE A 21 29.24 -0.81 -10.50
CA ILE A 21 28.08 -1.03 -11.35
C ILE A 21 28.54 -1.13 -12.81
N THR A 22 28.43 -2.33 -13.38
CA THR A 22 28.60 -2.59 -14.82
C THR A 22 27.38 -2.07 -15.58
N VAL A 23 27.63 -1.10 -16.46
CA VAL A 23 26.64 -0.49 -17.36
C VAL A 23 26.62 -1.27 -18.68
N SER A 24 25.59 -2.07 -18.92
CA SER A 24 25.28 -2.58 -20.26
C SER A 24 23.78 -2.85 -20.39
N ASP A 25 23.09 -2.01 -21.16
CA ASP A 25 22.19 -2.38 -22.26
C ASP A 25 21.11 -1.32 -22.49
N ILE A 26 21.38 -0.49 -23.50
CA ILE A 26 20.43 0.48 -24.07
C ILE A 26 19.60 -0.30 -25.09
N SER A 27 18.39 -0.72 -24.71
CA SER A 27 17.42 -1.33 -25.62
C SER A 27 16.45 -0.29 -26.17
N THR A 28 16.46 -0.15 -27.49
CA THR A 28 15.57 0.66 -28.33
C THR A 28 14.14 0.08 -28.33
N THR A 29 13.17 0.78 -27.74
CA THR A 29 11.74 0.47 -27.88
C THR A 29 10.97 1.59 -28.60
N PRO A 30 9.98 1.27 -29.46
CA PRO A 30 9.44 2.17 -30.48
C PRO A 30 8.33 3.12 -30.00
N ILE A 31 8.10 4.14 -30.82
CA ILE A 31 7.55 5.49 -30.52
C ILE A 31 6.04 5.56 -30.18
N PHE A 32 5.27 4.46 -30.23
CA PHE A 32 3.80 4.56 -30.02
C PHE A 32 3.32 4.55 -28.55
N PHE A 33 4.23 4.59 -27.57
CA PHE A 33 3.92 4.88 -26.17
C PHE A 33 4.60 6.19 -25.70
N THR A 34 4.38 7.29 -26.42
CA THR A 34 4.74 8.62 -25.91
C THR A 34 3.95 8.90 -24.64
N SER A 35 4.63 8.79 -23.50
CA SER A 35 4.08 9.06 -22.18
C SER A 35 3.72 10.54 -22.05
N PRO A 36 2.51 10.91 -21.60
CA PRO A 36 2.06 12.30 -21.58
C PRO A 36 2.81 13.08 -20.49
N VAL A 37 3.84 13.85 -20.84
CA VAL A 37 4.56 14.75 -19.91
C VAL A 37 5.02 14.03 -18.61
N ILE A 38 5.38 12.74 -18.70
CA ILE A 38 5.80 11.91 -17.56
C ILE A 38 7.33 11.89 -17.39
N SER A 39 8.12 12.29 -18.39
CA SER A 39 9.58 12.07 -18.37
C SER A 39 10.31 12.91 -17.31
N SER A 40 9.99 14.19 -17.14
CA SER A 40 10.67 15.03 -16.13
C SER A 40 10.40 14.51 -14.72
N PHE A 41 9.13 14.36 -14.32
CA PHE A 41 8.75 13.91 -12.98
C PHE A 41 9.19 12.47 -12.65
N ALA A 42 9.20 11.55 -13.62
CA ALA A 42 9.57 10.16 -13.34
C ALA A 42 11.09 9.98 -13.15
N GLY A 43 11.91 10.66 -13.97
CA GLY A 43 13.36 10.70 -13.77
C GLY A 43 13.69 11.31 -12.40
N ASP A 44 12.96 12.37 -12.07
CA ASP A 44 13.08 13.11 -10.84
C ASP A 44 12.70 12.31 -9.58
N ALA A 45 11.61 11.54 -9.66
CA ALA A 45 11.19 10.66 -8.57
C ALA A 45 12.17 9.52 -8.30
N LYS A 46 12.79 8.97 -9.35
CA LYS A 46 13.82 7.93 -9.19
C LYS A 46 15.08 8.52 -8.55
N TYR A 47 15.46 9.74 -8.94
CA TYR A 47 16.58 10.48 -8.37
C TYR A 47 16.36 10.78 -6.89
N LEU A 48 15.26 11.44 -6.51
CA LEU A 48 14.96 11.75 -5.11
C LEU A 48 14.86 10.50 -4.25
N ARG A 49 14.31 9.41 -4.78
CA ARG A 49 14.27 8.13 -4.06
C ARG A 49 15.68 7.57 -3.82
N LYS A 50 16.64 7.72 -4.74
CA LYS A 50 18.04 7.34 -4.51
C LYS A 50 18.66 8.20 -3.41
N VAL A 51 18.48 9.52 -3.47
CA VAL A 51 18.97 10.47 -2.46
C VAL A 51 18.43 10.10 -1.07
N PHE A 52 17.13 9.90 -0.94
CA PHE A 52 16.50 9.57 0.34
C PHE A 52 16.94 8.21 0.88
N LYS A 53 17.20 7.22 0.01
CA LYS A 53 17.74 5.91 0.43
C LYS A 53 19.17 6.02 0.93
N ALA A 54 20.00 6.79 0.24
CA ALA A 54 21.40 6.99 0.61
C ALA A 54 21.54 7.89 1.85
N TRP A 55 20.50 8.66 2.22
CA TRP A 55 20.55 9.66 3.29
C TRP A 55 21.19 9.17 4.60
N PRO A 56 22.11 9.95 5.21
CA PRO A 56 22.95 9.48 6.32
C PRO A 56 22.21 9.49 7.66
N ILE A 57 21.27 10.43 7.86
CA ILE A 57 20.48 10.50 9.09
C ILE A 57 19.47 9.35 9.08
N LYS A 58 19.76 8.31 9.87
CA LYS A 58 18.94 7.10 9.97
C LYS A 58 17.48 7.39 10.35
N MET A 59 17.24 8.39 11.21
CA MET A 59 15.90 8.75 11.67
C MET A 59 15.03 9.32 10.54
N GLU A 60 15.55 10.30 9.80
CA GLU A 60 14.85 10.93 8.67
C GLU A 60 14.63 9.93 7.54
N ARG A 61 15.66 9.14 7.22
CA ARG A 61 15.54 8.05 6.24
C ARG A 61 14.46 7.05 6.64
N LYS A 62 14.45 6.59 7.89
CA LYS A 62 13.42 5.65 8.39
C LYS A 62 12.03 6.29 8.37
N ALA A 63 11.90 7.57 8.71
CA ALA A 63 10.62 8.28 8.68
C ALA A 63 9.99 8.32 7.27
N VAL A 64 10.80 8.38 6.21
CA VAL A 64 10.30 8.39 4.82
C VAL A 64 9.78 7.02 4.34
N PHE A 65 10.47 5.93 4.70
CA PHE A 65 10.16 4.60 4.16
C PHE A 65 9.38 3.69 5.10
N TRP A 66 9.68 3.70 6.40
CA TRP A 66 9.14 2.73 7.36
C TRP A 66 7.63 2.85 7.59
N PRO A 67 7.03 4.05 7.71
CA PRO A 67 5.60 4.16 7.97
C PRO A 67 4.73 3.54 6.85
N ALA A 68 5.20 3.52 5.61
CA ALA A 68 4.50 2.87 4.51
C ALA A 68 4.29 1.36 4.76
N HIS A 69 5.26 0.70 5.43
CA HIS A 69 5.13 -0.68 5.84
C HIS A 69 4.11 -0.87 6.96
N ALA A 70 4.01 0.07 7.90
CA ALA A 70 2.98 0.03 8.94
C ALA A 70 1.57 0.06 8.34
N THR A 71 1.33 0.93 7.36
CA THR A 71 0.05 1.00 6.64
C THR A 71 -0.19 -0.25 5.79
N PHE A 72 0.84 -0.79 5.13
CA PHE A 72 0.75 -2.06 4.39
C PHE A 72 0.31 -3.22 5.30
N MET A 73 0.95 -3.35 6.48
CA MET A 73 0.61 -4.38 7.46
C MET A 73 -0.80 -4.18 8.01
N ALA A 74 -1.20 -2.94 8.30
CA ALA A 74 -2.56 -2.63 8.72
C ALA A 74 -3.60 -3.02 7.67
N CYS A 75 -3.36 -2.71 6.39
CA CYS A 75 -4.22 -3.15 5.28
C CYS A 75 -4.33 -4.68 5.23
N GLY A 76 -3.20 -5.38 5.34
CA GLY A 76 -3.18 -6.84 5.38
C GLY A 76 -4.01 -7.41 6.55
N ILE A 77 -3.86 -6.88 7.75
CA ILE A 77 -4.65 -7.28 8.92
C ILE A 77 -6.14 -7.02 8.68
N THR A 78 -6.52 -5.86 8.14
CA THR A 78 -7.92 -5.57 7.82
C THR A 78 -8.47 -6.54 6.77
N GLY A 79 -7.68 -6.89 5.75
CA GLY A 79 -8.04 -7.88 4.75
C GLY A 79 -8.26 -9.28 5.34
N ILE A 80 -7.42 -9.70 6.29
CA ILE A 80 -7.59 -10.97 7.03
C ILE A 80 -8.89 -10.94 7.84
N VAL A 81 -9.14 -9.88 8.61
CA VAL A 81 -10.32 -9.75 9.47
C VAL A 81 -11.61 -9.79 8.64
N ILE A 82 -11.66 -9.06 7.52
CA ILE A 82 -12.77 -9.10 6.57
C ILE A 82 -12.91 -10.51 5.99
N GLY A 83 -11.80 -11.10 5.55
CA GLY A 83 -11.71 -12.48 5.07
C GLY A 83 -12.40 -13.46 6.01
N ILE A 84 -11.98 -13.49 7.28
CA ILE A 84 -12.50 -14.40 8.31
C ILE A 84 -13.99 -14.14 8.58
N ARG A 85 -14.41 -12.88 8.72
CA ARG A 85 -15.81 -12.53 9.01
C ARG A 85 -16.76 -12.95 7.89
N VAL A 86 -16.39 -12.70 6.64
CA VAL A 86 -17.20 -13.11 5.48
C VAL A 86 -17.26 -14.63 5.36
N ASN A 87 -16.14 -15.31 5.64
CA ASN A 87 -16.07 -16.77 5.68
C ASN A 87 -17.03 -17.33 6.75
N SER A 88 -16.94 -16.82 7.98
CA SER A 88 -17.79 -17.21 9.09
C SER A 88 -19.27 -16.96 8.81
N HIS A 89 -19.62 -15.81 8.23
CA HIS A 89 -20.98 -15.51 7.85
C HIS A 89 -21.51 -16.48 6.77
N THR A 90 -20.65 -16.90 5.84
CA THR A 90 -21.06 -17.77 4.71
C THR A 90 -21.16 -19.23 5.13
N PHE A 91 -20.15 -19.79 5.80
CA PHE A 91 -20.09 -21.22 6.16
C PHE A 91 -20.75 -21.54 7.50
N LEU A 92 -20.72 -20.62 8.48
CA LEU A 92 -21.26 -20.84 9.82
C LEU A 92 -22.58 -20.09 10.06
N GLY A 93 -23.05 -19.30 9.10
CA GLY A 93 -24.28 -18.51 9.21
C GLY A 93 -24.24 -17.34 10.20
N ASN A 94 -23.12 -17.12 10.89
CA ASN A 94 -22.96 -16.03 11.87
C ASN A 94 -21.59 -15.38 11.70
N ALA A 95 -21.53 -14.05 11.62
CA ALA A 95 -20.27 -13.30 11.50
C ALA A 95 -19.54 -13.09 12.84
N SER A 96 -20.21 -13.38 13.96
CA SER A 96 -19.72 -13.12 15.32
C SER A 96 -19.04 -14.34 15.98
N TYR A 97 -18.73 -15.40 15.22
CA TYR A 97 -17.90 -16.48 15.75
C TYR A 97 -16.50 -15.97 16.10
N SER A 98 -15.87 -16.63 17.07
CA SER A 98 -14.46 -16.38 17.41
C SER A 98 -13.58 -16.54 16.16
N TYR A 99 -12.61 -15.63 15.99
CA TYR A 99 -11.69 -15.66 14.85
C TYR A 99 -10.91 -16.97 14.78
N ALA A 100 -10.46 -17.49 15.94
CA ALA A 100 -9.72 -18.75 16.01
C ALA A 100 -10.60 -19.93 15.57
N GLU A 101 -11.86 -19.97 16.00
CA GLU A 101 -12.80 -21.02 15.63
C GLU A 101 -13.17 -20.96 14.14
N SER A 102 -13.35 -19.74 13.63
CA SER A 102 -13.62 -19.49 12.22
C SER A 102 -12.46 -19.97 11.33
N LEU A 103 -11.21 -19.75 11.76
CA LEU A 103 -10.02 -20.23 11.05
C LEU A 103 -9.87 -21.76 11.05
N ARG A 104 -10.43 -22.44 12.05
CA ARG A 104 -10.41 -23.91 12.14
C ARG A 104 -11.50 -24.55 11.29
N LYS A 105 -12.70 -23.95 11.27
CA LYS A 105 -13.88 -24.51 10.59
C LYS A 105 -14.04 -24.10 9.13
N CYS A 106 -13.59 -22.89 8.78
CA CYS A 106 -13.82 -22.35 7.43
C CYS A 106 -12.58 -22.55 6.52
N PRO A 107 -12.75 -22.57 5.19
CA PRO A 107 -11.63 -22.74 4.26
C PRO A 107 -10.59 -21.64 4.41
N LYS A 108 -9.31 -22.03 4.47
CA LYS A 108 -8.18 -21.10 4.62
C LYS A 108 -7.96 -20.22 3.39
N LEU A 109 -8.29 -20.73 2.21
CA LEU A 109 -8.04 -20.07 0.93
C LEU A 109 -8.64 -18.66 0.87
N THR A 110 -9.86 -18.49 1.40
CA THR A 110 -10.58 -17.21 1.35
C THR A 110 -9.80 -16.07 2.01
N TRP A 111 -9.37 -16.24 3.27
CA TRP A 111 -8.73 -15.16 4.01
C TRP A 111 -7.29 -14.93 3.53
N MET A 112 -6.62 -15.96 3.01
CA MET A 112 -5.31 -15.84 2.37
C MET A 112 -5.37 -15.00 1.09
N ILE A 113 -6.38 -15.22 0.23
CA ILE A 113 -6.57 -14.40 -0.97
C ILE A 113 -7.05 -12.99 -0.58
N ALA A 114 -7.87 -12.83 0.46
CA ALA A 114 -8.25 -11.52 0.96
C ALA A 114 -7.04 -10.71 1.46
N LEU A 115 -6.12 -11.34 2.19
CA LEU A 115 -4.84 -10.77 2.58
C LEU A 115 -4.03 -10.35 1.35
N TYR A 116 -3.84 -11.27 0.40
CA TYR A 116 -3.02 -11.02 -0.78
C TYR A 116 -3.58 -9.92 -1.66
N SER A 117 -4.90 -9.94 -1.94
CA SER A 117 -5.57 -8.90 -2.71
C SER A 117 -5.49 -7.55 -2.02
N SER A 118 -5.70 -7.49 -0.71
CA SER A 118 -5.59 -6.24 0.05
C SER A 118 -4.17 -5.66 0.01
N ALA A 119 -3.17 -6.49 0.29
CA ALA A 119 -1.76 -6.11 0.29
C ALA A 119 -1.28 -5.66 -1.09
N LEU A 120 -1.58 -6.44 -2.14
CA LEU A 120 -1.16 -6.13 -3.51
C LEU A 120 -1.85 -4.87 -4.03
N SER A 121 -3.14 -4.72 -3.77
CA SER A 121 -3.87 -3.52 -4.20
C SER A 121 -3.42 -2.27 -3.47
N TYR A 122 -3.19 -2.33 -2.15
CA TYR A 122 -2.60 -1.20 -1.43
C TYR A 122 -1.22 -0.86 -1.99
N PHE A 123 -0.34 -1.85 -2.18
CA PHE A 123 1.00 -1.61 -2.73
C PHE A 123 0.94 -0.94 -4.11
N GLY A 124 0.13 -1.49 -5.02
CA GLY A 124 -0.02 -0.96 -6.38
C GLY A 124 -0.57 0.47 -6.39
N VAL A 125 -1.65 0.75 -5.64
CA VAL A 125 -2.26 2.08 -5.61
C VAL A 125 -1.36 3.08 -4.88
N ASN A 126 -0.73 2.68 -3.76
CA ASN A 126 0.20 3.55 -3.03
C ASN A 126 1.42 3.90 -3.86
N GLU A 127 1.98 2.96 -4.63
CA GLU A 127 3.15 3.26 -5.46
C GLU A 127 2.80 4.22 -6.62
N ASN A 128 1.63 4.05 -7.24
CA ASN A 128 1.21 4.87 -8.38
C ASN A 128 0.69 6.26 -7.98
N ILE A 129 0.02 6.37 -6.84
CA ILE A 129 -0.56 7.64 -6.36
C ILE A 129 0.41 8.29 -5.36
N VAL A 130 0.61 7.69 -4.20
CA VAL A 130 1.30 8.36 -3.08
C VAL A 130 2.80 8.47 -3.29
N SER A 131 3.49 7.37 -3.60
CA SER A 131 4.95 7.35 -3.76
C SER A 131 5.39 8.28 -4.89
N ARG A 132 4.69 8.27 -6.03
CA ARG A 132 5.03 9.11 -7.17
C ARG A 132 5.05 10.60 -6.84
N TYR A 133 4.05 11.09 -6.10
CA TYR A 133 4.00 12.49 -5.67
C TYR A 133 4.92 12.78 -4.47
N LEU A 134 5.08 11.84 -3.53
CA LEU A 134 5.98 12.06 -2.40
C LEU A 134 7.43 12.30 -2.85
N TYR A 135 7.86 11.61 -3.91
CA TYR A 135 9.20 11.73 -4.46
C TYR A 135 9.31 12.75 -5.60
N SER A 136 8.35 13.66 -5.84
CA SER A 136 8.56 14.74 -6.82
C SER A 136 9.23 15.96 -6.19
N HIS A 137 10.00 16.72 -6.97
CA HIS A 137 10.44 18.06 -6.57
C HIS A 137 9.27 19.05 -6.51
N GLY A 138 9.48 20.13 -5.77
CA GLY A 138 8.52 21.22 -5.59
C GLY A 138 7.67 21.10 -4.33
N ASP A 139 6.79 22.08 -4.21
CA ASP A 139 5.83 22.19 -3.10
C ASP A 139 4.75 21.14 -3.22
N LEU A 140 4.53 20.39 -2.13
CA LEU A 140 3.51 19.36 -2.04
C LEU A 140 2.28 19.89 -1.31
N CYS A 141 1.10 19.54 -1.80
CA CYS A 141 -0.11 19.66 -1.01
C CYS A 141 -0.13 18.55 0.06
N ASN A 142 0.36 18.85 1.27
CA ASN A 142 0.40 17.92 2.40
C ASN A 142 -0.98 17.32 2.70
N THR A 143 -2.02 18.13 2.70
CA THR A 143 -3.41 17.69 2.92
C THR A 143 -3.89 16.71 1.86
N CYS A 144 -3.59 16.99 0.58
CA CYS A 144 -3.97 16.13 -0.54
C CYS A 144 -3.26 14.78 -0.46
N LEU A 145 -1.99 14.77 -0.06
CA LEU A 145 -1.20 13.55 0.12
C LEU A 145 -1.67 12.70 1.29
N ILE A 146 -2.00 13.32 2.43
CA ILE A 146 -2.62 12.63 3.57
C ILE A 146 -3.97 12.02 3.15
N LEU A 147 -4.83 12.79 2.50
CA LEU A 147 -6.14 12.32 2.03
C LEU A 147 -6.00 11.20 0.99
N SER A 148 -5.04 11.31 0.07
CA SER A 148 -4.75 10.27 -0.93
C SER A 148 -4.25 8.99 -0.27
N SER A 149 -3.42 9.10 0.78
CA SER A 149 -2.95 7.96 1.56
C SER A 149 -4.09 7.27 2.31
N ILE A 150 -4.96 8.03 2.97
CA ILE A 150 -6.16 7.49 3.64
C ILE A 150 -7.08 6.82 2.62
N THR A 151 -7.37 7.48 1.50
CA THR A 151 -8.23 6.93 0.44
C THR A 151 -7.65 5.64 -0.13
N THR A 152 -6.35 5.60 -0.39
CA THR A 152 -5.64 4.41 -0.87
C THR A 152 -5.70 3.27 0.15
N ALA A 153 -5.52 3.57 1.43
CA ALA A 153 -5.61 2.59 2.50
C ALA A 153 -7.05 2.05 2.64
N LEU A 154 -8.07 2.90 2.61
CA LEU A 154 -9.48 2.46 2.66
C LEU A 154 -9.86 1.62 1.43
N LEU A 155 -9.40 2.01 0.24
CA LEU A 155 -9.67 1.28 -0.99
C LEU A 155 -9.02 -0.11 -0.97
N GLY A 156 -7.73 -0.19 -0.63
CA GLY A 156 -6.97 -1.45 -0.56
C GLY A 156 -7.30 -2.33 0.64
N GLY A 157 -7.47 -1.74 1.81
CA GLY A 157 -7.70 -2.41 3.08
C GLY A 157 -9.14 -2.88 3.30
N ILE A 158 -10.13 -2.13 2.79
CA ILE A 158 -11.55 -2.36 3.12
C ILE A 158 -12.38 -2.60 1.86
N CYS A 159 -12.44 -1.64 0.93
CA CYS A 159 -13.36 -1.72 -0.21
C CYS A 159 -13.08 -2.93 -1.09
N LEU A 160 -11.82 -3.18 -1.44
CA LEU A 160 -11.46 -4.30 -2.29
C LEU A 160 -11.72 -5.66 -1.62
N PRO A 161 -11.27 -5.93 -0.38
CA PRO A 161 -11.65 -7.14 0.33
C PRO A 161 -13.16 -7.31 0.51
N MET A 162 -13.91 -6.23 0.77
CA MET A 162 -15.37 -6.30 0.88
C MET A 162 -16.05 -6.72 -0.42
N ILE A 163 -15.50 -6.32 -1.57
CA ILE A 163 -16.02 -6.70 -2.89
C ILE A 163 -15.54 -8.09 -3.26
N SER A 164 -14.23 -8.39 -3.16
CA SER A 164 -13.63 -9.63 -3.66
C SER A 164 -13.95 -10.84 -2.79
N THR A 165 -13.93 -10.70 -1.46
CA THR A 165 -14.06 -11.82 -0.52
C THR A 165 -15.38 -12.58 -0.68
N PRO A 166 -16.56 -11.95 -0.82
CA PRO A 166 -17.82 -12.67 -1.03
C PRO A 166 -17.85 -13.54 -2.29
N TYR A 167 -17.18 -13.10 -3.36
CA TYR A 167 -17.05 -13.90 -4.59
C TYR A 167 -16.10 -15.08 -4.37
N LEU A 168 -14.99 -14.84 -3.65
CA LEU A 168 -14.01 -15.88 -3.32
C LEU A 168 -14.61 -16.94 -2.39
N THR A 169 -15.37 -16.55 -1.35
CA THR A 169 -16.09 -17.50 -0.48
C THR A 169 -17.10 -18.32 -1.27
N ALA A 170 -17.80 -17.69 -2.21
CA ALA A 170 -18.76 -18.41 -3.03
C ALA A 170 -18.08 -19.44 -3.95
N ALA A 171 -16.95 -19.07 -4.57
CA ALA A 171 -16.16 -19.99 -5.37
C ALA A 171 -15.60 -21.14 -4.52
N ALA A 172 -15.07 -20.83 -3.33
CA ALA A 172 -14.57 -21.84 -2.39
C ALA A 172 -15.67 -22.82 -1.95
N ALA A 173 -16.85 -22.31 -1.63
CA ALA A 173 -17.98 -23.15 -1.21
C ALA A 173 -18.49 -24.04 -2.37
N ILE A 174 -18.47 -23.55 -3.61
CA ILE A 174 -18.77 -24.37 -4.81
C ILE A 174 -17.73 -25.49 -4.96
N LEU A 175 -16.44 -25.18 -4.81
CA LEU A 175 -15.35 -26.15 -4.93
C LEU A 175 -15.38 -27.21 -3.82
N GLN A 176 -15.83 -26.86 -2.63
CA GLN A 176 -15.98 -27.81 -1.52
C GLN A 176 -17.21 -28.71 -1.65
N GLY A 177 -18.11 -28.45 -2.61
CA GLY A 177 -19.35 -29.20 -2.75
C GLY A 177 -20.36 -28.95 -1.63
N ASP A 178 -20.13 -27.96 -0.76
CA ASP A 178 -21.00 -27.66 0.37
C ASP A 178 -22.29 -26.98 -0.13
N HIS A 179 -23.38 -27.76 -0.20
CA HIS A 179 -24.68 -27.28 -0.63
C HIS A 179 -25.39 -26.47 0.47
N ASP A 180 -25.01 -26.67 1.74
CA ASP A 180 -25.63 -26.07 2.91
C ASP A 180 -24.95 -24.79 3.38
N ALA A 181 -23.69 -24.53 3.00
CA ALA A 181 -23.07 -23.21 3.12
C ALA A 181 -23.67 -22.18 2.14
N ILE A 182 -24.41 -22.65 1.12
CA ILE A 182 -24.92 -21.84 0.01
C ILE A 182 -26.47 -21.94 -0.16
N PRO A 183 -27.34 -22.21 0.84
CA PRO A 183 -28.75 -22.55 0.55
C PRO A 183 -29.53 -21.33 0.03
N LYS A 184 -29.13 -20.12 0.46
CA LYS A 184 -29.70 -18.84 -0.01
C LYS A 184 -29.07 -18.34 -1.32
N LEU A 185 -27.95 -18.90 -1.73
CA LEU A 185 -27.03 -18.35 -2.74
C LEU A 185 -27.17 -19.02 -4.13
N ARG A 186 -27.62 -20.29 -4.21
CA ARG A 186 -27.87 -21.01 -5.48
C ARG A 186 -29.30 -20.82 -6.01
N LYS A 187 -30.26 -20.43 -5.16
CA LYS A 187 -31.69 -20.30 -5.54
C LYS A 187 -31.99 -19.21 -6.57
N THR A 188 -31.04 -18.34 -6.90
CA THR A 188 -31.27 -17.24 -7.84
C THR A 188 -30.51 -17.50 -9.15
N LYS A 189 -31.25 -17.72 -10.24
CA LYS A 189 -30.70 -17.80 -11.61
C LYS A 189 -30.30 -16.43 -12.18
N ASN A 190 -30.51 -15.34 -11.42
CA ASN A 190 -30.32 -13.99 -11.89
C ASN A 190 -28.86 -13.56 -11.71
N TRP A 191 -28.14 -13.28 -12.80
CA TRP A 191 -26.77 -12.73 -12.74
C TRP A 191 -26.67 -11.45 -11.89
N LEU A 192 -27.74 -10.65 -11.81
CA LEU A 192 -27.82 -9.48 -10.93
C LEU A 192 -27.65 -9.84 -9.44
N SER A 193 -28.22 -10.96 -8.97
CA SER A 193 -28.02 -11.38 -7.58
C SER A 193 -26.57 -11.79 -7.30
N TYR A 194 -25.87 -12.28 -8.33
CA TYR A 194 -24.44 -12.54 -8.27
C TYR A 194 -23.66 -11.22 -8.10
N LEU A 195 -23.99 -10.17 -8.86
CA LEU A 195 -23.35 -8.86 -8.71
C LEU A 195 -23.56 -8.22 -7.34
N PHE A 196 -24.71 -8.41 -6.70
CA PHE A 196 -24.98 -7.87 -5.37
C PHE A 196 -24.37 -8.70 -4.22
N ARG A 197 -23.49 -9.68 -4.50
CA ARG A 197 -22.81 -10.49 -3.46
C ARG A 197 -21.95 -9.66 -2.51
N TRP A 198 -21.43 -8.51 -2.95
CA TRP A 198 -20.70 -7.59 -2.07
C TRP A 198 -21.53 -7.15 -0.85
N LYS A 199 -22.88 -7.16 -0.93
CA LYS A 199 -23.77 -6.88 0.22
C LYS A 199 -23.59 -7.88 1.35
N VAL A 200 -23.24 -9.13 1.05
CA VAL A 200 -22.92 -10.14 2.07
C VAL A 200 -21.68 -9.72 2.85
N GLY A 201 -20.66 -9.21 2.15
CA GLY A 201 -19.45 -8.66 2.76
C GLY A 201 -19.76 -7.50 3.70
N VAL A 202 -20.55 -6.53 3.24
CA VAL A 202 -20.99 -5.38 4.05
C VAL A 202 -21.75 -5.84 5.29
N ASN A 203 -22.72 -6.74 5.15
CA ASN A 203 -23.53 -7.21 6.26
C ASN A 203 -22.71 -7.99 7.29
N ALA A 204 -21.77 -8.83 6.85
CA ALA A 204 -20.88 -9.56 7.73
C ALA A 204 -19.93 -8.63 8.52
N CYS A 205 -19.49 -7.54 7.89
CA CYS A 205 -18.55 -6.60 8.49
C CYS A 205 -19.20 -5.35 9.12
N ARG A 206 -20.53 -5.19 9.06
CA ARG A 206 -21.24 -3.96 9.50
C ARG A 206 -20.84 -3.48 10.90
N GLY A 207 -20.74 -4.40 11.86
CA GLY A 207 -20.39 -4.08 13.25
C GLY A 207 -18.93 -3.69 13.48
N ILE A 208 -18.03 -3.97 12.53
CA ILE A 208 -16.59 -3.66 12.63
C ILE A 208 -16.12 -2.65 11.59
N LEU A 209 -16.97 -2.30 10.62
CA LEU A 209 -16.59 -1.44 9.50
C LEU A 209 -16.15 -0.05 9.97
N LEU A 210 -16.90 0.56 10.88
CA LEU A 210 -16.57 1.88 11.43
C LEU A 210 -15.24 1.88 12.20
N PRO A 211 -15.00 1.00 13.20
CA PRO A 211 -13.72 0.99 13.92
C PRO A 211 -12.55 0.61 13.01
N MET A 212 -12.73 -0.27 12.04
CA MET A 212 -11.69 -0.57 11.06
C MET A 212 -11.36 0.63 10.17
N ALA A 213 -12.38 1.34 9.67
CA ALA A 213 -12.18 2.52 8.84
C ALA A 213 -11.47 3.62 9.63
N LEU A 214 -11.89 3.90 10.87
CA LEU A 214 -11.22 4.88 11.73
C LEU A 214 -9.79 4.49 12.06
N GLY A 215 -9.57 3.23 12.46
CA GLY A 215 -8.24 2.72 12.78
C GLY A 215 -7.29 2.77 11.58
N LEU A 216 -7.76 2.35 10.40
CA LEU A 216 -6.95 2.39 9.18
C LEU A 216 -6.65 3.81 8.75
N SER A 217 -7.65 4.72 8.82
CA SER A 217 -7.47 6.15 8.53
C SER A 217 -6.45 6.80 9.45
N ALA A 218 -6.49 6.48 10.74
CA ALA A 218 -5.55 6.98 11.73
C ALA A 218 -4.12 6.49 11.44
N VAL A 219 -3.96 5.19 11.15
CA VAL A 219 -2.65 4.60 10.82
C VAL A 219 -2.10 5.18 9.51
N SER A 220 -2.90 5.28 8.45
CA SER A 220 -2.45 5.87 7.19
C SER A 220 -2.17 7.37 7.30
N GLY A 221 -2.99 8.11 8.04
CA GLY A 221 -2.81 9.54 8.24
C GLY A 221 -1.54 9.85 9.04
N ALA A 222 -1.34 9.18 10.18
CA ALA A 222 -0.13 9.30 10.98
C ALA A 222 1.12 8.85 10.20
N SER A 223 1.00 7.74 9.46
CA SER A 223 2.08 7.24 8.60
C SER A 223 2.49 8.28 7.56
N MET A 224 1.53 8.86 6.85
CA MET A 224 1.82 9.87 5.83
C MET A 224 2.38 11.16 6.42
N TYR A 225 1.88 11.59 7.58
CA TYR A 225 2.43 12.74 8.30
C TYR A 225 3.92 12.55 8.64
N ILE A 226 4.30 11.38 9.16
CA ILE A 226 5.70 11.05 9.48
C ILE A 226 6.55 11.05 8.20
N ARG A 227 6.03 10.53 7.09
CA ARG A 227 6.74 10.53 5.79
C ARG A 227 6.97 11.94 5.26
N LEU A 228 5.95 12.81 5.38
CA LEU A 228 6.05 14.22 4.98
C LEU A 228 7.05 14.98 5.85
N TRP A 229 7.05 14.75 7.16
CA TRP A 229 8.04 15.31 8.07
C TRP A 229 9.47 14.88 7.69
N GLY A 230 9.67 13.58 7.43
CA GLY A 230 10.96 13.05 7.00
C GLY A 230 11.43 13.65 5.67
N ARG A 231 10.52 13.79 4.69
CA ARG A 231 10.81 14.46 3.43
C ARG A 231 11.20 15.91 3.65
N GLN A 232 10.41 16.67 4.41
CA GLN A 232 10.65 18.10 4.62
C GLN A 232 12.03 18.35 5.20
N ARG A 233 12.44 17.58 6.22
CA ARG A 233 13.78 17.67 6.82
C ARG A 233 14.90 17.47 5.81
N ILE A 234 14.75 16.49 4.93
CA ILE A 234 15.74 16.20 3.89
C ILE A 234 15.79 17.33 2.86
N MET A 235 14.63 17.81 2.39
CA MET A 235 14.55 18.87 1.38
C MET A 235 15.05 20.22 1.92
N ASP A 236 14.75 20.55 3.18
CA ASP A 236 15.26 21.76 3.84
C ASP A 236 16.79 21.72 3.88
N THR A 237 17.36 20.57 4.26
CA THR A 237 18.83 20.38 4.29
C THR A 237 19.46 20.50 2.91
N LEU A 238 18.82 19.95 1.87
CA LEU A 238 19.27 20.04 0.49
C LEU A 238 19.22 21.48 -0.06
N SER A 239 18.24 22.27 0.35
CA SER A 239 18.08 23.66 -0.11
C SER A 239 19.17 24.61 0.41
N VAL A 240 19.74 24.31 1.58
CA VAL A 240 20.80 25.12 2.22
C VAL A 240 22.17 24.87 1.58
N GLU A 241 22.38 23.71 0.95
CA GLU A 241 23.68 23.27 0.43
C GLU A 241 23.63 22.97 -1.08
N PRO A 242 23.59 24.00 -1.96
CA PRO A 242 23.41 23.82 -3.41
C PRO A 242 24.56 23.05 -4.09
N GLY A 243 25.73 22.93 -3.44
CA GLY A 243 26.85 22.10 -3.91
C GLY A 243 26.52 20.61 -4.04
N PHE A 244 25.38 20.15 -3.52
CA PHE A 244 24.88 18.78 -3.66
C PHE A 244 24.33 18.45 -5.06
N VAL A 245 23.64 19.38 -5.72
CA VAL A 245 22.95 19.10 -7.00
C VAL A 245 23.95 18.84 -8.14
N ALA A 246 25.10 19.50 -8.11
CA ALA A 246 26.12 19.37 -9.14
C ALA A 246 26.88 18.02 -9.12
N GLU A 247 27.05 17.39 -7.94
CA GLU A 247 27.91 16.19 -7.80
C GLU A 247 27.16 14.86 -7.98
N VAL A 248 25.83 14.81 -7.81
CA VAL A 248 25.07 13.57 -8.03
C VAL A 248 24.81 13.33 -9.52
N ASP A 249 24.80 14.37 -10.35
CA ASP A 249 24.70 14.21 -11.82
C ASP A 249 25.99 13.62 -12.44
N GLU A 250 27.12 13.64 -11.73
CA GLU A 250 28.38 13.04 -12.20
C GLU A 250 28.46 11.51 -11.96
N HIS A 251 27.47 10.86 -11.32
CA HIS A 251 27.50 9.44 -10.93
C HIS A 251 26.20 8.66 -11.22
#